data_AF-A0A3M2CPD8-F1
#
_entry.id   AF-A0A3M2CPD8-F1
#
_cell.length_a   1.000
_cell.length_b   1.000
_cell.length_c   1.000
_cell.angle_alpha   90.00
_cell.angle_beta   90.00
_cell.angle_gamma   90.00
#
_symmetry.space_group_name_H-M   'P 1'
#
loop_
_entity.id
_entity.type
_entity.pdbx_description
1 polymer ?
#
loop_
_entity_poly.entity_id
_entity_poly.type
_entity_poly.pdbx_seq_one_letter_code
_entity_poly.pdbx_strand_id
1 'polypeptide(L)'
;MSTHGNRAVDLMRRTPCHTISFTTRRAPMQFKSNRVHFVPASLAIILAAGSSAAIAGPDGAAKDKRQAQKYINGQQDGKSTLKASDVQALHFVRSGELIGAKLENRAGESLGSIEDFIVERGSGSIVFAVVKSGDFLGLGGKSFAMPYRDLALRKTDNVFTANMTPEQVERQTEFLPDDWTDLITTDWMKELGAWVTGDDEKSRDEKIRTAVMEQDGRPLQGQIVAIDRSGFGDAEHASVTVQTESNERYIIVLGPSWYVLGSENAPYRGQRIDVVAVNVDGMWYATEARIDGNTIKLRNDDGTSTWSTHESTDTPRYFLLSDLIGRSVEIAKSTSGEVQSAIVETRSGSVAFIGLDPNENFLGMADTIRLTPWSVMRVDSRLGVSLDTSPADFEEGMQVPESLAELTSVATLEQAYAAFGVKPASFERREHRCEARPAKDRVGDAWGRDAKMIKAFADGEKIEFGGTVREQAMRSVAGGAEDAWVITVDTETGDRRQVIVAPGWFKSRQAGNFQRGDRVVVQGRTATIGNEQWVGAWIIKHGDRTYTFWNGENPVWVD
;
A
#
# COMPACT_ATOMS: atom_id res chain seq x y z
N MET A 1 7.56 46.57 53.47
CA MET A 1 8.62 47.51 53.93
C MET A 1 9.86 47.28 53.08
N SER A 2 10.60 48.37 52.81
CA SER A 2 11.81 48.50 51.99
C SER A 2 11.60 48.93 50.53
N THR A 3 11.79 50.23 50.38
CA THR A 3 11.92 51.13 49.23
C THR A 3 13.32 51.06 48.60
N HIS A 4 13.48 51.76 47.45
CA HIS A 4 14.68 52.40 46.82
C HIS A 4 14.75 52.02 45.34
N GLY A 5 14.90 52.89 44.34
CA GLY A 5 15.09 54.34 44.28
C GLY A 5 15.55 54.70 42.85
N ASN A 6 14.90 55.70 42.24
CA ASN A 6 15.23 56.29 40.94
C ASN A 6 16.65 56.89 40.88
N ARG A 7 17.29 56.87 39.69
CA ARG A 7 17.91 58.08 39.07
C ARG A 7 18.35 57.87 37.62
N ALA A 8 17.87 58.76 36.76
CA ALA A 8 18.35 59.04 35.42
C ALA A 8 19.55 59.99 35.45
N VAL A 9 20.44 59.93 34.45
CA VAL A 9 21.26 61.05 33.99
C VAL A 9 21.40 61.01 32.46
N ASP A 10 21.08 62.15 31.88
CA ASP A 10 21.09 62.56 30.47
C ASP A 10 22.49 63.04 30.05
N LEU A 11 22.87 62.88 28.76
CA LEU A 11 23.86 63.73 28.09
C LEU A 11 23.89 63.53 26.56
N MET A 12 23.19 64.42 25.86
CA MET A 12 23.38 64.75 24.44
C MET A 12 24.79 65.29 24.15
N ARG A 13 25.38 64.91 23.00
CA ARG A 13 26.21 65.81 22.17
C ARG A 13 26.03 65.54 20.67
N ARG A 14 25.71 66.62 19.94
CA ARG A 14 25.71 66.81 18.47
C ARG A 14 27.16 66.81 17.96
N THR A 15 27.54 66.33 16.76
CA THR A 15 27.46 66.88 15.37
C THR A 15 28.40 66.00 14.47
N PRO A 16 28.59 66.21 13.14
CA PRO A 16 27.76 66.74 12.06
C PRO A 16 27.67 65.80 10.82
N CYS A 17 26.77 66.18 9.90
CA CYS A 17 26.54 65.60 8.58
C CYS A 17 27.72 65.87 7.62
N HIS A 18 28.17 64.86 6.85
CA HIS A 18 29.05 65.02 5.70
C HIS A 18 28.45 64.34 4.46
N THR A 19 28.12 65.17 3.49
CA THR A 19 27.75 64.82 2.12
C THR A 19 28.93 64.20 1.40
N ILE A 20 28.79 62.96 0.90
CA ILE A 20 29.76 62.33 0.00
C ILE A 20 29.11 62.16 -1.37
N SER A 21 29.59 62.92 -2.34
CA SER A 21 29.28 62.80 -3.76
C SER A 21 30.02 61.60 -4.35
N PHE A 22 29.31 60.61 -4.89
CA PHE A 22 29.91 59.53 -5.67
C PHE A 22 30.10 59.98 -7.13
N THR A 23 31.35 60.15 -7.53
CA THR A 23 31.76 60.23 -8.93
C THR A 23 32.04 58.82 -9.44
N THR A 24 31.31 58.39 -10.46
CA THR A 24 31.50 57.12 -11.16
C THR A 24 32.85 57.09 -11.89
N ARG A 25 33.79 56.25 -11.41
CA ARG A 25 34.89 55.73 -12.24
C ARG A 25 34.65 54.23 -12.47
N ARG A 26 34.34 53.86 -13.71
CA ARG A 26 34.38 52.47 -14.19
C ARG A 26 35.85 52.04 -14.29
N ALA A 27 36.22 50.98 -13.57
CA ALA A 27 37.40 50.17 -13.86
C ALA A 27 36.91 48.77 -14.30
N PRO A 28 37.47 48.15 -15.35
CA PRO A 28 37.08 46.82 -15.77
C PRO A 28 37.70 45.79 -14.83
N MET A 29 36.87 45.12 -14.03
CA MET A 29 37.28 44.01 -13.18
C MET A 29 37.16 42.72 -13.99
N GLN A 30 38.30 42.11 -14.31
CA GLN A 30 38.34 40.80 -14.97
C GLN A 30 37.89 39.71 -13.99
N PHE A 31 36.82 39.00 -14.34
CA PHE A 31 36.43 37.78 -13.67
C PHE A 31 37.47 36.68 -13.96
N LYS A 32 38.30 36.36 -12.96
CA LYS A 32 38.97 35.05 -12.92
C LYS A 32 37.90 34.00 -12.66
N SER A 33 37.64 33.14 -13.63
CA SER A 33 36.83 31.95 -13.40
C SER A 33 37.55 31.05 -12.40
N ASN A 34 37.05 30.94 -11.18
CA ASN A 34 37.39 29.80 -10.34
C ASN A 34 36.73 28.58 -10.97
N ARG A 35 37.54 27.78 -11.68
CA ARG A 35 37.16 26.39 -12.00
C ARG A 35 37.05 25.67 -10.67
N VAL A 36 35.82 25.39 -10.25
CA VAL A 36 35.55 24.39 -9.22
C VAL A 36 36.04 23.06 -9.78
N HIS A 37 37.15 22.56 -9.23
CA HIS A 37 37.59 21.20 -9.50
C HIS A 37 36.56 20.25 -8.88
N PHE A 38 35.67 19.70 -9.71
CA PHE A 38 34.92 18.50 -9.39
C PHE A 38 35.93 17.38 -9.15
N VAL A 39 36.22 17.08 -7.89
CA VAL A 39 36.80 15.79 -7.51
C VAL A 39 35.61 14.83 -7.47
N PRO A 40 35.51 13.82 -8.36
CA PRO A 40 34.46 12.82 -8.24
C PRO A 40 34.72 12.05 -6.95
N ALA A 41 33.87 12.25 -5.94
CA ALA A 41 33.78 11.33 -4.82
C ALA A 41 33.27 10.01 -5.39
N SER A 42 34.15 9.01 -5.50
CA SER A 42 33.78 7.65 -5.88
C SER A 42 32.78 7.13 -4.85
N LEU A 43 31.50 7.02 -5.22
CA LEU A 43 30.44 6.49 -4.38
C LEU A 43 30.59 4.97 -4.27
N ALA A 44 31.34 4.47 -3.28
CA ALA A 44 31.46 3.04 -3.01
C ALA A 44 30.31 2.60 -2.09
N ILE A 45 29.20 2.14 -2.69
CA ILE A 45 28.20 1.36 -1.96
C ILE A 45 28.73 -0.08 -1.89
N ILE A 46 29.17 -0.52 -0.71
CA ILE A 46 29.70 -1.88 -0.54
C ILE A 46 28.52 -2.85 -0.42
N LEU A 47 28.19 -3.47 -1.56
CA LEU A 47 27.39 -4.68 -1.61
C LEU A 47 28.34 -5.87 -1.47
N ALA A 48 28.54 -6.35 -0.26
CA ALA A 48 29.27 -7.61 -0.08
C ALA A 48 28.38 -8.75 -0.61
N ALA A 49 28.60 -9.15 -1.86
CA ALA A 49 28.01 -10.36 -2.42
C ALA A 49 28.65 -11.58 -1.72
N GLY A 50 28.09 -11.97 -0.58
CA GLY A 50 28.48 -13.19 0.12
C GLY A 50 28.18 -14.41 -0.75
N SER A 51 29.23 -15.15 -1.10
CA SER A 51 29.11 -16.42 -1.83
C SER A 51 28.78 -17.52 -0.82
N SER A 52 27.50 -17.92 -0.73
CA SER A 52 27.11 -19.18 -0.10
C SER A 52 26.15 -19.94 -1.00
N ALA A 53 26.45 -21.22 -1.19
CA ALA A 53 25.87 -22.13 -2.17
C ALA A 53 24.57 -22.81 -1.70
N ALA A 54 23.68 -23.08 -2.68
CA ALA A 54 22.58 -24.05 -2.81
C ALA A 54 21.91 -24.62 -1.53
N ILE A 55 20.58 -24.63 -1.38
CA ILE A 55 19.60 -25.42 -2.18
C ILE A 55 18.22 -24.71 -2.16
N ALA A 56 17.72 -24.22 -3.29
CA ALA A 56 16.30 -23.88 -3.52
C ALA A 56 16.05 -23.75 -5.03
N GLY A 57 14.85 -24.10 -5.52
CA GLY A 57 14.52 -24.22 -6.95
C GLY A 57 14.79 -22.97 -7.82
N PRO A 58 14.95 -23.13 -9.14
CA PRO A 58 15.65 -22.17 -10.01
C PRO A 58 14.92 -20.84 -10.28
N ASP A 59 13.62 -20.72 -10.05
CA ASP A 59 12.86 -19.55 -10.54
C ASP A 59 12.63 -18.44 -9.49
N GLY A 60 12.62 -18.76 -8.18
CA GLY A 60 12.37 -17.78 -7.11
C GLY A 60 13.60 -16.93 -6.79
N ALA A 61 14.74 -17.57 -6.54
CA ALA A 61 15.98 -16.89 -6.15
C ALA A 61 16.53 -15.94 -7.23
N ALA A 62 16.24 -16.20 -8.51
CA ALA A 62 16.63 -15.33 -9.61
C ALA A 62 15.78 -14.04 -9.67
N LYS A 63 14.51 -14.09 -9.26
CA LYS A 63 13.63 -12.90 -9.16
C LYS A 63 14.04 -12.00 -8.01
N ASP A 64 14.27 -12.57 -6.83
CA ASP A 64 14.69 -11.83 -5.62
C ASP A 64 16.01 -11.08 -5.86
N LYS A 65 17.01 -11.76 -6.44
CA LYS A 65 18.30 -11.13 -6.78
C LYS A 65 18.16 -10.01 -7.81
N ARG A 66 17.30 -10.16 -8.81
CA ARG A 66 17.02 -9.10 -9.80
C ARG A 66 16.30 -7.91 -9.18
N GLN A 67 15.38 -8.16 -8.25
CA GLN A 67 14.64 -7.10 -7.53
C GLN A 67 15.58 -6.33 -6.59
N ALA A 68 16.42 -7.02 -5.82
CA ALA A 68 17.45 -6.41 -4.99
C ALA A 68 18.43 -5.57 -5.84
N GLN A 69 18.94 -6.12 -6.95
CA GLN A 69 19.84 -5.39 -7.85
C GLN A 69 19.16 -4.16 -8.47
N LYS A 70 17.90 -4.25 -8.89
CA LYS A 70 17.13 -3.13 -9.44
C LYS A 70 16.89 -2.03 -8.39
N TYR A 71 16.59 -2.42 -7.16
CA TYR A 71 16.42 -1.51 -6.04
C TYR A 71 17.70 -0.72 -5.77
N ILE A 72 18.84 -1.41 -5.67
CA ILE A 72 20.14 -0.79 -5.41
C ILE A 72 20.58 0.11 -6.58
N ASN A 73 20.42 -0.34 -7.83
CA ASN A 73 20.74 0.45 -9.00
C ASN A 73 19.86 1.71 -9.10
N GLY A 74 18.58 1.60 -8.75
CA GLY A 74 17.65 2.75 -8.68
C GLY A 74 18.02 3.79 -7.63
N GLN A 75 18.79 3.42 -6.60
CA GLN A 75 19.40 4.36 -5.65
C GLN A 75 20.68 5.03 -6.19
N GLN A 76 21.44 4.36 -7.05
CA GLN A 76 22.73 4.85 -7.56
C GLN A 76 22.63 5.90 -8.68
N ASP A 77 21.64 5.80 -9.57
CA ASP A 77 21.71 6.53 -10.86
C ASP A 77 21.25 8.00 -10.83
N GLY A 78 20.57 8.47 -9.78
CA GLY A 78 20.12 9.87 -9.64
C GLY A 78 19.23 10.42 -10.77
N LYS A 79 18.98 9.66 -11.84
CA LYS A 79 18.07 9.97 -12.93
C LYS A 79 16.66 9.59 -12.53
N SER A 80 15.74 10.53 -12.73
CA SER A 80 14.31 10.29 -12.60
C SER A 80 13.89 9.07 -13.41
N THR A 81 13.34 8.08 -12.71
CA THR A 81 12.75 6.87 -13.30
C THR A 81 11.31 7.09 -13.75
N LEU A 82 10.74 8.28 -13.50
CA LEU A 82 9.38 8.62 -13.86
C LEU A 82 9.27 8.80 -15.37
N LYS A 83 8.38 8.04 -16.01
CA LYS A 83 8.02 8.28 -17.41
C LYS A 83 6.97 9.37 -17.47
N ALA A 84 7.14 10.33 -18.37
CA ALA A 84 6.17 11.42 -18.56
C ALA A 84 4.75 10.91 -18.81
N SER A 85 4.59 9.80 -19.56
CA SER A 85 3.29 9.15 -19.78
C SER A 85 2.62 8.66 -18.51
N ASP A 86 3.42 8.13 -17.57
CA ASP A 86 2.91 7.55 -16.33
C ASP A 86 2.46 8.66 -15.39
N VAL A 87 3.25 9.75 -15.32
CA VAL A 87 2.95 10.95 -14.54
C VAL A 87 1.73 11.71 -15.09
N GLN A 88 1.59 11.85 -16.41
CA GLN A 88 0.43 12.47 -17.05
C GLN A 88 -0.87 11.70 -16.79
N ALA A 89 -0.79 10.39 -16.56
CA ALA A 89 -1.95 9.56 -16.31
C ALA A 89 -2.40 9.60 -14.82
N LEU A 90 -1.59 10.16 -13.91
CA LEU A 90 -1.94 10.31 -12.50
C LEU A 90 -3.18 11.18 -12.31
N HIS A 91 -3.87 10.98 -11.20
CA HIS A 91 -5.04 11.77 -10.86
C HIS A 91 -5.11 12.01 -9.35
N PHE A 92 -4.74 13.23 -8.97
CA PHE A 92 -4.70 13.68 -7.58
C PHE A 92 -6.01 14.37 -7.21
N VAL A 93 -6.59 13.95 -6.09
CA VAL A 93 -7.84 14.50 -5.56
C VAL A 93 -7.70 14.72 -4.05
N ARG A 94 -8.25 15.82 -3.52
CA ARG A 94 -8.26 16.05 -2.07
C ARG A 94 -9.19 15.06 -1.39
N SER A 95 -8.83 14.58 -0.20
CA SER A 95 -9.64 13.63 0.56
C SER A 95 -11.05 14.17 0.85
N GLY A 96 -11.19 15.47 1.10
CA GLY A 96 -12.49 16.11 1.30
C GLY A 96 -13.41 16.12 0.07
N GLU A 97 -12.89 15.86 -1.14
CA GLU A 97 -13.70 15.67 -2.34
C GLU A 97 -14.07 14.19 -2.57
N LEU A 98 -13.30 13.27 -1.98
CA LEU A 98 -13.55 11.83 -2.07
C LEU A 98 -14.45 11.33 -0.93
N ILE A 99 -14.32 11.91 0.26
CA ILE A 99 -15.21 11.66 1.40
C ILE A 99 -16.54 12.35 1.12
N GLY A 100 -17.63 11.61 1.24
CA GLY A 100 -18.97 12.02 0.82
C GLY A 100 -19.27 11.77 -0.67
N ALA A 101 -18.29 11.31 -1.46
CA ALA A 101 -18.49 10.98 -2.87
C ALA A 101 -19.54 9.87 -3.03
N LYS A 102 -20.33 9.94 -4.10
CA LYS A 102 -21.33 8.91 -4.40
C LYS A 102 -20.66 7.60 -4.80
N LEU A 103 -21.30 6.49 -4.45
CA LEU A 103 -21.00 5.17 -4.97
C LEU A 103 -22.18 4.71 -5.82
N GLU A 104 -21.91 4.37 -7.08
CA GLU A 104 -22.90 3.87 -8.03
C GLU A 104 -22.49 2.49 -8.56
N ASN A 105 -23.45 1.73 -9.07
CA ASN A 105 -23.14 0.56 -9.88
C ASN A 105 -22.94 0.94 -11.36
N ARG A 106 -22.64 -0.06 -12.20
CA ARG A 106 -22.47 0.15 -13.65
C ARG A 106 -23.74 0.58 -14.39
N ALA A 107 -24.92 0.38 -13.80
CA ALA A 107 -26.20 0.84 -14.31
C ALA A 107 -26.54 2.27 -13.88
N GLY A 108 -25.69 2.91 -13.06
CA GLY A 108 -25.92 4.25 -12.51
C GLY A 108 -26.86 4.26 -11.30
N GLU A 109 -27.16 3.09 -10.72
CA GLU A 109 -27.97 2.99 -9.51
C GLU A 109 -27.09 3.32 -8.29
N SER A 110 -27.64 4.08 -7.35
CA SER A 110 -26.92 4.46 -6.13
C SER A 110 -26.76 3.24 -5.22
N LEU A 111 -25.52 3.04 -4.76
CA LEU A 111 -25.14 2.06 -3.74
C LEU A 111 -24.87 2.72 -2.38
N GLY A 112 -24.82 4.05 -2.33
CA GLY A 112 -24.53 4.83 -1.13
C GLY A 112 -23.52 5.94 -1.38
N SER A 113 -22.75 6.27 -0.35
CA SER A 113 -21.67 7.25 -0.41
C SER A 113 -20.45 6.77 0.36
N ILE A 114 -19.27 7.23 -0.05
CA ILE A 114 -18.03 7.03 0.71
C ILE A 114 -18.12 7.85 2.00
N GLU A 115 -17.96 7.21 3.14
CA GLU A 115 -17.90 7.86 4.45
C GLU A 115 -16.46 8.16 4.86
N ASP A 116 -15.53 7.26 4.55
CA ASP A 116 -14.11 7.40 4.86
C ASP A 116 -13.25 6.41 4.06
N PHE A 117 -11.93 6.40 4.31
CA PHE A 117 -10.98 5.44 3.79
C PHE A 117 -10.12 4.85 4.90
N ILE A 118 -9.94 3.54 4.88
CA ILE A 118 -8.98 2.84 5.75
C ILE A 118 -7.63 2.87 5.07
N VAL A 119 -6.63 3.45 5.73
CA VAL A 119 -5.28 3.66 5.20
C VAL A 119 -4.27 2.84 5.98
N GLU A 120 -3.33 2.21 5.27
CA GLU A 120 -2.15 1.61 5.88
C GLU A 120 -1.17 2.72 6.32
N ARG A 121 -0.86 2.74 7.61
CA ARG A 121 0.00 3.71 8.29
C ARG A 121 1.36 3.92 7.64
N GLY A 122 2.01 2.85 7.21
CA GLY A 122 3.34 2.91 6.62
C GLY A 122 3.32 3.50 5.22
N SER A 123 2.67 2.79 4.29
CA SER A 123 2.72 3.15 2.88
C SER A 123 1.80 4.31 2.50
N GLY A 124 0.79 4.62 3.31
CA GLY A 124 -0.28 5.55 2.91
C GLY A 124 -1.25 4.95 1.89
N SER A 125 -1.19 3.63 1.69
CA SER A 125 -2.10 2.92 0.80
C SER A 125 -3.49 2.88 1.41
N ILE A 126 -4.48 3.40 0.70
CA ILE A 126 -5.89 3.16 0.99
C ILE A 126 -6.17 1.68 0.72
N VAL A 127 -6.58 0.92 1.73
CA VAL A 127 -6.89 -0.50 1.60
C VAL A 127 -8.39 -0.69 1.35
N PHE A 128 -9.23 0.06 2.06
CA PHE A 128 -10.68 0.01 1.93
C PHE A 128 -11.27 1.42 1.84
N ALA A 129 -12.41 1.53 1.16
CA ALA A 129 -13.35 2.61 1.36
C ALA A 129 -14.43 2.16 2.35
N VAL A 130 -14.79 3.04 3.26
CA VAL A 130 -15.95 2.90 4.14
C VAL A 130 -17.13 3.44 3.37
N VAL A 131 -18.14 2.60 3.17
CA VAL A 131 -19.32 2.93 2.38
C VAL A 131 -20.51 2.98 3.32
N LYS A 132 -21.18 4.13 3.36
CA LYS A 132 -22.48 4.28 3.99
C LYS A 132 -23.56 4.02 2.95
N SER A 133 -24.28 2.92 3.13
CA SER A 133 -25.50 2.64 2.37
C SER A 133 -26.57 3.69 2.67
N GLY A 134 -27.24 4.18 1.63
CA GLY A 134 -28.20 5.28 1.75
C GLY A 134 -29.48 4.93 2.52
N ASP A 135 -30.37 5.91 2.68
CA ASP A 135 -31.66 5.83 3.43
C ASP A 135 -32.65 4.76 2.91
N PHE A 136 -32.34 4.07 1.82
CA PHE A 136 -33.14 2.97 1.27
C PHE A 136 -33.35 1.81 2.26
N LEU A 137 -32.49 1.72 3.28
CA LEU A 137 -32.50 0.67 4.30
C LEU A 137 -33.36 0.96 5.54
N GLY A 138 -33.97 2.15 5.65
CA GLY A 138 -34.73 2.56 6.83
C GLY A 138 -33.86 2.84 8.06
N LEU A 139 -34.25 3.85 8.85
CA LEU A 139 -33.71 4.23 10.17
C LEU A 139 -32.17 4.10 10.34
N GLY A 140 -31.37 4.82 9.56
CA GLY A 140 -29.99 5.17 9.97
C GLY A 140 -28.85 4.90 8.98
N GLY A 141 -29.07 4.15 7.91
CA GLY A 141 -28.00 3.74 6.98
C GLY A 141 -26.96 2.81 7.63
N LYS A 142 -26.41 1.85 6.89
CA LYS A 142 -25.37 0.93 7.40
C LYS A 142 -24.02 1.19 6.75
N SER A 143 -22.95 1.11 7.53
CA SER A 143 -21.59 1.27 7.02
C SER A 143 -20.91 -0.09 6.83
N PHE A 144 -20.20 -0.26 5.71
CA PHE A 144 -19.42 -1.46 5.42
C PHE A 144 -18.12 -1.11 4.69
N ALA A 145 -17.10 -1.96 4.80
CA ALA A 145 -15.83 -1.76 4.11
C ALA A 145 -15.83 -2.42 2.74
N MET A 146 -15.42 -1.68 1.70
CA MET A 146 -15.19 -2.20 0.35
C MET A 146 -13.72 -2.09 -0.02
N PRO A 147 -13.06 -3.15 -0.53
CA PRO A 147 -11.68 -3.05 -0.99
C PRO A 147 -11.54 -1.95 -2.03
N TYR A 148 -10.57 -1.05 -1.86
CA TYR A 148 -10.39 0.08 -2.78
C TYR A 148 -10.10 -0.38 -4.22
N ARG A 149 -9.48 -1.55 -4.39
CA ARG A 149 -9.22 -2.17 -5.71
C ARG A 149 -10.48 -2.59 -6.48
N ASP A 150 -11.61 -2.75 -5.77
CA ASP A 150 -12.92 -3.09 -6.32
C ASP A 150 -13.75 -1.82 -6.61
N LEU A 151 -13.13 -0.65 -6.50
CA LEU A 151 -13.69 0.63 -6.86
C LEU A 151 -12.97 1.20 -8.08
N ALA A 152 -13.73 1.92 -8.91
CA ALA A 152 -13.20 2.77 -9.97
C ALA A 152 -13.76 4.17 -9.82
N LEU A 153 -12.89 5.18 -9.90
CA LEU A 153 -13.29 6.59 -9.81
C LEU A 153 -13.56 7.15 -11.21
N ARG A 154 -14.77 7.68 -11.41
CA ARG A 154 -15.12 8.48 -12.58
C ARG A 154 -14.61 9.91 -12.35
N LYS A 155 -13.50 10.26 -13.02
CA LYS A 155 -12.76 11.52 -12.81
C LYS A 155 -13.56 12.80 -13.11
N THR A 156 -14.64 12.72 -13.90
CA THR A 156 -15.41 13.90 -14.33
C THR A 156 -16.25 14.52 -13.22
N ASP A 157 -16.69 13.71 -12.26
CA ASP A 157 -17.65 14.08 -11.22
C ASP A 157 -17.32 13.44 -9.86
N ASN A 158 -16.14 12.84 -9.72
CA ASN A 158 -15.66 12.14 -8.53
C ASN A 158 -16.65 11.09 -7.99
N VAL A 159 -17.38 10.41 -8.88
CA VAL A 159 -18.27 9.31 -8.49
C VAL A 159 -17.51 7.99 -8.51
N PHE A 160 -17.56 7.25 -7.41
CA PHE A 160 -17.05 5.89 -7.35
C PHE A 160 -18.04 4.93 -8.00
N THR A 161 -17.51 3.91 -8.67
CA THR A 161 -18.28 2.84 -9.29
C THR A 161 -17.82 1.48 -8.77
N ALA A 162 -18.78 0.60 -8.47
CA ALA A 162 -18.54 -0.78 -8.05
C ALA A 162 -19.33 -1.77 -8.92
N ASN A 163 -18.86 -3.02 -8.97
CA ASN A 163 -19.59 -4.09 -9.65
C ASN A 163 -20.50 -4.85 -8.69
N MET A 164 -21.49 -4.15 -8.13
CA MET A 164 -22.46 -4.70 -7.17
C MET A 164 -23.87 -4.18 -7.45
N THR A 165 -24.90 -4.96 -7.15
CA THR A 165 -26.30 -4.50 -7.16
C THR A 165 -26.70 -3.92 -5.80
N PRO A 166 -27.74 -3.07 -5.72
CA PRO A 166 -28.27 -2.60 -4.45
C PRO A 166 -28.59 -3.75 -3.49
N GLU A 167 -29.23 -4.83 -3.94
CA GLU A 167 -29.58 -5.99 -3.10
C GLU A 167 -28.33 -6.72 -2.56
N GLN A 168 -27.22 -6.70 -3.31
CA GLN A 168 -25.95 -7.24 -2.84
C GLN A 168 -25.33 -6.36 -1.76
N VAL A 169 -25.54 -5.04 -1.82
CA VAL A 169 -25.16 -4.09 -0.75
C VAL A 169 -26.03 -4.31 0.49
N GLU A 170 -27.34 -4.50 0.34
CA GLU A 170 -28.26 -4.77 1.47
C GLU A 170 -27.92 -6.06 2.23
N ARG A 171 -27.38 -7.05 1.50
CA ARG A 171 -26.98 -8.34 2.07
C ARG A 171 -25.56 -8.34 2.63
N GLN A 172 -24.80 -7.25 2.48
CA GLN A 172 -23.53 -7.13 3.19
C GLN A 172 -23.84 -7.15 4.68
N THR A 173 -23.18 -8.05 5.40
CA THR A 173 -23.23 -8.01 6.87
C THR A 173 -22.56 -6.71 7.30
N GLU A 174 -23.03 -6.09 8.39
CA GLU A 174 -22.29 -4.99 9.04
C GLU A 174 -20.86 -5.49 9.26
N PHE A 175 -19.92 -4.87 8.54
CA PHE A 175 -18.56 -5.39 8.40
C PHE A 175 -17.54 -4.50 9.11
N LEU A 176 -18.03 -3.51 9.86
CA LEU A 176 -17.22 -2.60 10.63
C LEU A 176 -17.63 -2.69 12.10
N PRO A 177 -16.73 -3.06 13.01
CA PRO A 177 -16.99 -2.92 14.43
C PRO A 177 -17.26 -1.46 14.77
N ASP A 178 -18.10 -1.23 15.78
CA ASP A 178 -18.40 0.13 16.28
C ASP A 178 -17.12 0.86 16.74
N ASP A 179 -16.14 0.10 17.25
CA ASP A 179 -14.79 0.56 17.53
C ASP A 179 -13.82 0.05 16.46
N TRP A 180 -13.28 0.97 15.68
CA TRP A 180 -12.37 0.69 14.58
C TRP A 180 -11.03 0.12 15.05
N THR A 181 -10.69 0.25 16.34
CA THR A 181 -9.54 -0.42 16.93
C THR A 181 -9.74 -1.94 17.03
N ASP A 182 -10.97 -2.44 16.96
CA ASP A 182 -11.25 -3.89 16.88
C ASP A 182 -10.90 -4.49 15.49
N LEU A 183 -10.68 -3.64 14.47
CA LEU A 183 -10.07 -4.05 13.19
C LEU A 183 -8.63 -4.58 13.36
N ILE A 184 -8.02 -4.36 14.54
CA ILE A 184 -6.69 -4.86 14.91
C ILE A 184 -6.75 -6.34 15.36
N THR A 185 -7.95 -6.91 15.56
CA THR A 185 -8.09 -8.31 15.98
C THR A 185 -7.91 -9.32 14.83
N THR A 186 -7.42 -10.51 15.20
CA THR A 186 -6.73 -11.44 14.29
C THR A 186 -7.63 -12.08 13.23
N ASP A 187 -8.94 -12.17 13.44
CA ASP A 187 -9.81 -12.93 12.54
C ASP A 187 -10.15 -12.15 11.26
N TRP A 188 -10.34 -10.84 11.35
CA TRP A 188 -10.53 -9.96 10.19
C TRP A 188 -9.27 -9.88 9.29
N MET A 189 -8.08 -9.72 9.88
CA MET A 189 -6.83 -9.72 9.11
C MET A 189 -6.42 -11.10 8.59
N LYS A 190 -6.87 -12.21 9.19
CA LYS A 190 -6.65 -13.56 8.63
C LYS A 190 -7.49 -13.77 7.38
N GLU A 191 -8.75 -13.33 7.39
CA GLU A 191 -9.65 -13.41 6.23
C GLU A 191 -9.20 -12.49 5.08
N LEU A 192 -8.69 -11.29 5.40
CA LEU A 192 -8.13 -10.36 4.42
C LEU A 192 -6.68 -10.64 4.04
N GLY A 193 -5.88 -11.22 4.94
CA GLY A 193 -4.48 -11.59 4.69
C GLY A 193 -4.38 -12.59 3.56
N ALA A 194 -5.31 -13.54 3.47
CA ALA A 194 -5.43 -14.45 2.32
C ALA A 194 -5.65 -13.73 0.97
N TRP A 195 -6.06 -12.46 0.98
CA TRP A 195 -6.28 -11.62 -0.20
C TRP A 195 -5.19 -10.57 -0.46
N VAL A 196 -4.28 -10.34 0.50
CA VAL A 196 -3.30 -9.24 0.52
C VAL A 196 -1.86 -9.75 0.61
N THR A 197 -1.61 -10.86 1.29
CA THR A 197 -0.26 -11.46 1.39
C THR A 197 -0.15 -12.66 0.46
N GLY A 198 0.76 -12.57 -0.51
CA GLY A 198 1.08 -13.68 -1.41
C GLY A 198 2.10 -14.64 -0.79
N ASP A 199 2.32 -15.76 -1.49
CA ASP A 199 3.25 -16.82 -1.05
C ASP A 199 4.71 -16.35 -1.00
N ASP A 200 5.06 -15.29 -1.74
CA ASP A 200 6.42 -14.76 -1.86
C ASP A 200 6.92 -14.11 -0.55
N GLU A 201 6.05 -13.45 0.22
CA GLU A 201 6.42 -12.83 1.51
C GLU A 201 6.82 -13.91 2.54
N LYS A 202 6.03 -14.98 2.64
CA LYS A 202 6.28 -16.10 3.57
C LYS A 202 7.59 -16.82 3.26
N SER A 203 7.88 -17.06 1.97
CA SER A 203 9.13 -17.70 1.57
C SER A 203 10.36 -16.86 1.92
N ARG A 204 10.27 -15.52 1.78
CA ARG A 204 11.38 -14.63 2.11
C ARG A 204 11.60 -14.52 3.61
N ASP A 205 10.52 -14.41 4.39
CA ASP A 205 10.64 -14.31 5.85
C ASP A 205 11.28 -15.55 6.45
N GLU A 206 11.03 -16.74 5.88
CA GLU A 206 11.69 -17.98 6.28
C GLU A 206 13.20 -18.00 5.94
N LYS A 207 13.60 -17.46 4.78
CA LYS A 207 15.02 -17.30 4.44
C LYS A 207 15.72 -16.36 5.42
N ILE A 208 15.08 -15.25 5.77
CA ILE A 208 15.64 -14.29 6.72
C ILE A 208 15.75 -14.94 8.10
N ARG A 209 14.69 -15.60 8.57
CA ARG A 209 14.70 -16.36 9.83
C ARG A 209 15.87 -17.33 9.89
N THR A 210 16.05 -18.13 8.84
CA THR A 210 17.17 -19.08 8.73
C THR A 210 18.52 -18.37 8.80
N ALA A 211 18.70 -17.28 8.06
CA ALA A 211 19.93 -16.49 8.09
C ALA A 211 20.24 -15.90 9.47
N VAL A 212 19.22 -15.43 10.21
CA VAL A 212 19.39 -14.94 11.60
C VAL A 212 19.86 -16.04 12.54
N MET A 213 19.40 -17.27 12.34
CA MET A 213 19.80 -18.42 13.17
C MET A 213 21.19 -18.98 12.83
N GLU A 214 21.60 -18.86 11.57
CA GLU A 214 22.82 -19.50 11.06
C GLU A 214 24.02 -18.56 10.89
N GLN A 215 23.79 -17.24 10.76
CA GLN A 215 24.85 -16.26 10.52
C GLN A 215 25.14 -15.43 11.77
N ASP A 216 26.42 -15.14 12.01
CA ASP A 216 26.80 -14.06 12.92
C ASP A 216 26.40 -12.72 12.29
N GLY A 217 25.39 -12.07 12.86
CA GLY A 217 24.92 -10.76 12.41
C GLY A 217 26.06 -9.74 12.37
N ARG A 218 26.11 -8.94 11.30
CA ARG A 218 27.13 -7.89 11.17
C ARG A 218 26.71 -6.66 11.97
N PRO A 219 27.50 -6.22 12.96
CA PRO A 219 27.28 -4.92 13.58
C PRO A 219 27.66 -3.80 12.60
N LEU A 220 26.76 -2.86 12.40
CA LEU A 220 26.94 -1.66 11.60
C LEU A 220 26.59 -0.45 12.44
N GLN A 221 27.45 0.57 12.41
CA GLN A 221 27.26 1.82 13.12
C GLN A 221 27.49 2.98 12.16
N GLY A 222 26.66 4.01 12.28
CA GLY A 222 26.78 5.19 11.44
C GLY A 222 25.64 6.18 11.61
N GLN A 223 25.52 7.06 10.63
CA GLN A 223 24.45 8.05 10.55
C GLN A 223 23.42 7.64 9.49
N ILE A 224 22.13 7.81 9.80
CA ILE A 224 21.06 7.63 8.83
C ILE A 224 21.09 8.81 7.86
N VAL A 225 21.38 8.56 6.58
CA VAL A 225 21.46 9.62 5.55
C VAL A 225 20.32 9.57 4.54
N ALA A 226 19.60 8.47 4.48
CA ALA A 226 18.36 8.35 3.72
C ALA A 226 17.42 7.35 4.40
N ILE A 227 16.12 7.57 4.22
CA ILE A 227 15.06 6.64 4.61
C ILE A 227 14.21 6.43 3.38
N ASP A 228 14.07 5.18 2.97
CA ASP A 228 13.35 4.81 1.77
C ASP A 228 12.23 3.84 2.10
N ARG A 229 11.11 3.99 1.39
CA ARG A 229 9.97 3.09 1.42
C ARG A 229 9.90 2.34 0.11
N SER A 230 9.88 1.02 0.18
CA SER A 230 9.92 0.21 -1.03
C SER A 230 9.22 -1.12 -0.88
N GLY A 231 8.49 -1.50 -1.93
CA GLY A 231 7.91 -2.82 -2.06
C GLY A 231 8.99 -3.90 -2.18
N PHE A 232 8.98 -4.84 -1.24
CA PHE A 232 9.69 -6.11 -1.38
C PHE A 232 8.62 -7.21 -1.41
N GLY A 233 8.42 -7.85 -2.56
CA GLY A 233 7.22 -8.68 -2.80
C GLY A 233 5.93 -7.86 -2.61
N ASP A 234 5.01 -8.37 -1.79
CA ASP A 234 3.65 -7.81 -1.64
C ASP A 234 3.51 -6.74 -0.53
N ALA A 235 4.59 -6.45 0.21
CA ALA A 235 4.57 -5.51 1.32
C ALA A 235 5.64 -4.42 1.19
N GLU A 236 5.25 -3.19 1.51
CA GLU A 236 6.18 -2.07 1.62
C GLU A 236 7.03 -2.20 2.90
N HIS A 237 8.34 -2.08 2.77
CA HIS A 237 9.27 -2.03 3.89
C HIS A 237 9.93 -0.66 4.00
N ALA A 238 10.26 -0.28 5.23
CA ALA A 238 11.18 0.80 5.51
C ALA A 238 12.62 0.28 5.47
N SER A 239 13.48 1.03 4.79
CA SER A 239 14.91 0.83 4.80
C SER A 239 15.63 2.14 5.10
N VAL A 240 16.84 2.01 5.65
CA VAL A 240 17.70 3.14 5.95
C VAL A 240 19.01 2.99 5.20
N THR A 241 19.53 4.10 4.69
CA THR A 241 20.92 4.17 4.24
C THR A 241 21.77 4.66 5.40
N VAL A 242 22.65 3.79 5.90
CA VAL A 242 23.60 4.08 6.98
C VAL A 242 24.94 4.44 6.38
N GLN A 243 25.43 5.65 6.67
CA GLN A 243 26.76 6.10 6.33
C GLN A 243 27.69 5.89 7.53
N THR A 244 28.70 5.05 7.38
CA THR A 244 29.69 4.76 8.42
C THR A 244 30.69 5.90 8.58
N GLU A 245 31.50 5.84 9.64
CA GLU A 245 32.61 6.79 9.84
C GLU A 245 33.69 6.68 8.74
N SER A 246 33.83 5.51 8.11
CA SER A 246 34.67 5.29 6.93
C SER A 246 34.05 5.81 5.62
N ASN A 247 32.90 6.48 5.70
CA ASN A 247 32.14 7.03 4.56
C ASN A 247 31.56 5.96 3.62
N GLU A 248 31.50 4.70 4.05
CA GLU A 248 30.81 3.62 3.34
C GLU A 248 29.30 3.74 3.57
N ARG A 249 28.50 3.34 2.58
CA ARG A 249 27.04 3.35 2.67
C ARG A 249 26.46 1.96 2.58
N TYR A 250 25.59 1.64 3.54
CA TYR A 250 24.86 0.37 3.63
C TYR A 250 23.37 0.64 3.61
N ILE A 251 22.65 -0.07 2.74
CA ILE A 251 21.19 -0.06 2.70
C ILE A 251 20.71 -1.20 3.58
N ILE A 252 19.93 -0.89 4.61
CA ILE A 252 19.51 -1.84 5.62
C ILE A 252 17.98 -1.82 5.70
N VAL A 253 17.37 -2.96 5.40
CA VAL A 253 15.93 -3.18 5.52
C VAL A 253 15.60 -3.41 6.98
N LEU A 254 14.74 -2.56 7.55
CA LEU A 254 14.32 -2.65 8.94
C LEU A 254 13.09 -3.56 9.10
N GLY A 255 12.18 -3.54 8.14
CA GLY A 255 10.94 -4.31 8.21
C GLY A 255 9.78 -3.57 7.54
N PRO A 256 8.54 -4.07 7.66
CA PRO A 256 7.36 -3.41 7.13
C PRO A 256 7.28 -1.95 7.57
N SER A 257 6.97 -1.05 6.64
CA SER A 257 7.00 0.39 6.91
C SER A 257 6.00 0.79 7.98
N TRP A 258 4.84 0.13 8.04
CA TRP A 258 3.81 0.39 9.06
C TRP A 258 4.30 0.10 10.49
N TYR A 259 5.15 -0.91 10.66
CA TYR A 259 5.69 -1.30 11.95
C TYR A 259 6.83 -0.37 12.36
N VAL A 260 7.79 -0.18 11.46
CA VAL A 260 9.00 0.62 11.74
C VAL A 260 8.67 2.11 11.88
N LEU A 261 7.94 2.66 10.90
CA LEU A 261 7.61 4.09 10.84
C LEU A 261 6.37 4.46 11.67
N GLY A 262 5.60 3.46 12.11
CA GLY A 262 4.51 3.63 13.07
C GLY A 262 4.92 3.48 14.53
N SER A 263 6.17 3.08 14.79
CA SER A 263 6.70 2.97 16.16
C SER A 263 7.03 4.35 16.75
N GLU A 264 6.97 4.48 18.08
CA GLU A 264 7.38 5.71 18.79
C GLU A 264 8.88 6.05 18.55
N ASN A 265 9.69 5.08 18.16
CA ASN A 265 11.12 5.22 17.91
C ASN A 265 11.47 5.21 16.41
N ALA A 266 10.54 5.60 15.53
CA ALA A 266 10.76 5.63 14.10
C ALA A 266 12.06 6.40 13.71
N PRO A 267 12.82 5.91 12.71
CA PRO A 267 14.05 6.55 12.26
C PRO A 267 13.80 7.93 11.62
N TYR A 268 14.75 8.85 11.87
CA TYR A 268 14.91 10.14 11.19
C TYR A 268 16.28 10.25 10.53
N ARG A 269 16.35 11.01 9.44
CA ARG A 269 17.63 11.37 8.81
C ARG A 269 18.44 12.23 9.78
N GLY A 270 19.73 11.98 9.80
CA GLY A 270 20.69 12.64 10.68
C GLY A 270 20.96 11.91 12.00
N GLN A 271 20.11 10.95 12.42
CA GLN A 271 20.30 10.21 13.68
C GLN A 271 21.44 9.20 13.61
N ARG A 272 22.00 8.86 14.77
CA ARG A 272 22.96 7.75 14.88
C ARG A 272 22.20 6.44 15.03
N ILE A 273 22.66 5.42 14.33
CA ILE A 273 22.10 4.08 14.38
C ILE A 273 23.20 3.06 14.64
N ASP A 274 22.93 2.16 15.58
CA ASP A 274 23.65 0.91 15.78
C ASP A 274 22.70 -0.23 15.38
N VAL A 275 23.11 -1.09 14.46
CA VAL A 275 22.24 -2.15 13.93
C VAL A 275 23.02 -3.43 13.76
N VAL A 276 22.38 -4.55 14.08
CA VAL A 276 22.86 -5.87 13.72
C VAL A 276 22.07 -6.34 12.51
N ALA A 277 22.77 -6.68 11.42
CA ALA A 277 22.12 -7.08 10.18
C ALA A 277 22.72 -8.35 9.58
N VAL A 278 21.86 -9.17 8.98
CA VAL A 278 22.23 -10.37 8.23
C VAL A 278 22.08 -10.12 6.73
N ASN A 279 22.92 -10.75 5.91
CA ASN A 279 22.82 -10.62 4.46
C ASN A 279 22.03 -11.79 3.87
N VAL A 280 20.95 -11.49 3.16
CA VAL A 280 20.11 -12.47 2.47
C VAL A 280 19.92 -12.02 1.04
N ASP A 281 20.36 -12.85 0.09
CA ASP A 281 20.26 -12.59 -1.35
C ASP A 281 20.80 -11.20 -1.77
N GLY A 282 21.83 -10.69 -1.07
CA GLY A 282 22.49 -9.41 -1.37
C GLY A 282 21.90 -8.19 -0.65
N MET A 283 20.86 -8.37 0.15
CA MET A 283 20.23 -7.31 0.96
C MET A 283 20.56 -7.49 2.44
N TRP A 284 20.78 -6.40 3.15
CA TRP A 284 20.98 -6.41 4.60
C TRP A 284 19.64 -6.26 5.32
N TYR A 285 19.30 -7.22 6.17
CA TYR A 285 18.10 -7.20 7.00
C TYR A 285 18.48 -7.03 8.45
N ALA A 286 17.94 -6.02 9.10
CA ALA A 286 18.18 -5.78 10.51
C ALA A 286 17.45 -6.80 11.38
N THR A 287 18.14 -7.30 12.40
CA THR A 287 17.55 -8.12 13.47
C THR A 287 17.17 -7.25 14.66
N GLU A 288 17.99 -6.25 14.94
CA GLU A 288 17.81 -5.26 16.00
C GLU A 288 18.40 -3.92 15.52
N ALA A 289 17.72 -2.82 15.79
CA ALA A 289 18.22 -1.48 15.53
C ALA A 289 18.09 -0.62 16.79
N ARG A 290 19.15 0.11 17.13
CA ARG A 290 19.18 1.11 18.19
C ARG A 290 19.43 2.48 17.59
N ILE A 291 18.48 3.38 17.74
CA ILE A 291 18.50 4.72 17.15
C ILE A 291 18.54 5.74 18.28
N ASP A 292 19.60 6.56 18.32
CA ASP A 292 19.88 7.51 19.40
C ASP A 292 19.73 6.89 20.82
N GLY A 293 20.03 5.60 20.97
CA GLY A 293 19.95 4.85 22.22
C GLY A 293 18.63 4.10 22.47
N ASN A 294 17.58 4.39 21.69
CA ASN A 294 16.29 3.68 21.79
C ASN A 294 16.26 2.47 20.87
N THR A 295 15.78 1.33 21.38
CA THR A 295 15.78 0.06 20.63
C THR A 295 14.45 -0.14 19.91
N ILE A 296 14.53 -0.53 18.64
CA ILE A 296 13.42 -1.09 17.86
C ILE A 296 13.71 -2.58 17.69
N LYS A 297 12.91 -3.43 18.32
CA LYS A 297 13.04 -4.88 18.20
C LYS A 297 12.37 -5.34 16.91
N LEU A 298 13.17 -5.76 15.92
CA LEU A 298 12.66 -6.11 14.59
C LEU A 298 12.43 -7.62 14.45
N ARG A 299 13.25 -8.43 15.13
CA ARG A 299 13.13 -9.88 15.17
C ARG A 299 13.33 -10.44 16.59
N ASN A 300 12.78 -11.61 16.83
CA ASN A 300 13.00 -12.42 18.03
C ASN A 300 14.29 -13.25 17.91
N ASP A 301 14.71 -13.84 19.03
CA ASP A 301 15.92 -14.66 19.13
C ASP A 301 15.87 -15.90 18.21
N ASP A 302 14.68 -16.37 17.85
CA ASP A 302 14.45 -17.47 16.91
C ASP A 302 14.40 -17.03 15.42
N GLY A 303 14.69 -15.75 15.17
CA GLY A 303 14.67 -15.10 13.86
C GLY A 303 13.27 -14.73 13.36
N THR A 304 12.20 -15.07 14.09
CA THR A 304 10.83 -14.68 13.69
C THR A 304 10.66 -13.17 13.77
N SER A 305 9.86 -12.61 12.89
CA SER A 305 9.59 -11.16 12.87
C SER A 305 8.69 -10.75 14.04
N THR A 306 9.02 -9.67 14.74
CA THR A 306 8.22 -9.19 15.89
C THR A 306 6.81 -8.80 15.48
N TRP A 307 6.63 -8.28 14.26
CA TRP A 307 5.32 -7.89 13.74
C TRP A 307 4.41 -9.07 13.35
N SER A 308 4.93 -10.30 13.34
CA SER A 308 4.14 -11.51 13.04
C SER A 308 3.61 -12.21 14.30
N THR A 309 4.05 -11.78 15.49
CA THR A 309 3.64 -12.35 16.77
C THR A 309 2.53 -11.52 17.42
N HIS A 310 1.81 -12.11 18.38
CA HIS A 310 0.74 -11.42 19.12
C HIS A 310 1.26 -10.22 19.96
N GLU A 311 2.58 -9.98 20.03
CA GLU A 311 3.18 -8.83 20.68
C GLU A 311 3.09 -7.53 19.85
N SER A 312 2.66 -7.62 18.57
CA SER A 312 2.58 -6.46 17.67
C SER A 312 1.35 -5.56 17.88
N THR A 313 0.52 -5.80 18.90
CA THR A 313 -0.76 -5.10 19.10
C THR A 313 -0.60 -3.61 19.40
N ASP A 314 0.59 -3.17 19.82
CA ASP A 314 0.85 -1.78 20.21
C ASP A 314 1.02 -0.82 19.03
N THR A 315 1.10 -1.32 17.80
CA THR A 315 1.23 -0.48 16.59
C THR A 315 0.13 -0.83 15.58
N PRO A 316 -1.07 -0.21 15.67
CA PRO A 316 -2.14 -0.44 14.71
C PRO A 316 -1.67 -0.19 13.28
N ARG A 317 -1.80 -1.18 12.41
CA ARG A 317 -1.38 -1.09 11.00
C ARG A 317 -2.24 -0.10 10.19
N TYR A 318 -3.50 0.05 10.56
CA TYR A 318 -4.50 0.82 9.82
C TYR A 318 -5.10 1.93 10.67
N PHE A 319 -5.63 2.95 10.01
CA PHE A 319 -6.36 4.07 10.61
C PHE A 319 -7.31 4.69 9.57
N LEU A 320 -8.27 5.52 10.02
CA LEU A 320 -9.16 6.26 9.11
C LEU A 320 -8.46 7.50 8.54
N LEU A 321 -8.64 7.77 7.26
CA LEU A 321 -8.01 8.95 6.63
C LEU A 321 -8.49 10.25 7.30
N SER A 322 -9.76 10.33 7.71
CA SER A 322 -10.29 11.49 8.43
C SER A 322 -9.61 11.74 9.77
N ASP A 323 -9.11 10.71 10.47
CA ASP A 323 -8.44 10.84 11.77
C ASP A 323 -7.11 11.62 11.71
N LEU A 324 -6.51 11.72 10.51
CA LEU A 324 -5.34 12.56 10.28
C LEU A 324 -5.69 14.03 10.16
N ILE A 325 -6.88 14.35 9.65
CA ILE A 325 -7.27 15.74 9.41
C ILE A 325 -7.42 16.43 10.75
N GLY A 326 -6.78 17.58 10.88
CA GLY A 326 -6.73 18.36 12.10
C GLY A 326 -5.67 17.94 13.12
N ARG A 327 -4.83 16.94 12.80
CA ARG A 327 -3.74 16.53 13.69
C ARG A 327 -2.60 17.54 13.64
N SER A 328 -2.10 17.89 14.83
CA SER A 328 -0.87 18.66 14.95
C SER A 328 0.33 17.88 14.42
N VAL A 329 1.21 18.57 13.72
CA VAL A 329 2.42 18.01 13.10
C VAL A 329 3.66 18.51 13.81
N GLU A 330 4.56 17.60 14.13
CA GLU A 330 5.88 17.90 14.69
C GLU A 330 6.98 17.87 13.63
N ILE A 331 7.83 18.90 13.64
CA ILE A 331 9.07 18.96 12.85
C ILE A 331 10.18 19.26 13.85
N ALA A 332 11.24 18.44 13.85
CA ALA A 332 12.35 18.57 14.80
C ALA A 332 11.88 18.70 16.28
N LYS A 333 10.89 17.88 16.68
CA LYS A 333 10.28 17.85 18.03
C LYS A 333 9.57 19.15 18.45
N SER A 334 9.23 20.01 17.49
CA SER A 334 8.44 21.23 17.71
C SER A 334 7.12 21.14 16.97
N THR A 335 6.01 21.45 17.64
CA THR A 335 4.71 21.55 16.99
C THR A 335 4.72 22.69 15.96
N SER A 336 4.62 22.33 14.69
CA SER A 336 4.95 23.19 13.55
C SER A 336 3.74 23.55 12.69
N GLY A 337 2.62 22.84 12.82
CA GLY A 337 1.39 23.12 12.11
C GLY A 337 0.34 22.03 12.28
N GLU A 338 -0.65 22.02 11.39
CA GLU A 338 -1.79 21.10 11.40
C GLU A 338 -2.01 20.46 10.02
N VAL A 339 -2.46 19.21 10.00
CA VAL A 339 -2.88 18.53 8.78
C VAL A 339 -4.22 19.11 8.30
N GLN A 340 -4.22 19.82 7.20
CA GLN A 340 -5.44 20.43 6.66
C GLN A 340 -6.16 19.54 5.64
N SER A 341 -5.40 18.81 4.81
CA SER A 341 -5.97 17.92 3.81
C SER A 341 -5.03 16.76 3.47
N ALA A 342 -5.59 15.64 3.04
CA ALA A 342 -4.82 14.60 2.37
C ALA A 342 -5.07 14.68 0.85
N ILE A 343 -4.04 14.42 0.05
CA ILE A 343 -4.12 14.41 -1.42
C ILE A 343 -3.84 12.99 -1.87
N VAL A 344 -4.85 12.37 -2.48
CA VAL A 344 -4.85 10.97 -2.88
C VAL A 344 -4.56 10.87 -4.37
N GLU A 345 -3.59 10.05 -4.76
CA GLU A 345 -3.46 9.59 -6.15
C GLU A 345 -4.41 8.40 -6.35
N THR A 346 -5.46 8.65 -7.11
CA THR A 346 -6.66 7.79 -7.14
C THR A 346 -6.52 6.51 -7.96
N ARG A 347 -5.49 6.39 -8.81
CA ARG A 347 -5.24 5.15 -9.58
C ARG A 347 -4.44 4.11 -8.81
N SER A 348 -3.48 4.58 -8.02
CA SER A 348 -2.69 3.77 -7.10
C SER A 348 -3.38 3.59 -5.76
N GLY A 349 -4.35 4.45 -5.42
CA GLY A 349 -5.01 4.45 -4.12
C GLY A 349 -4.05 4.79 -3.00
N SER A 350 -3.08 5.66 -3.26
CA SER A 350 -2.08 6.09 -2.28
C SER A 350 -2.32 7.53 -1.87
N VAL A 351 -2.21 7.80 -0.57
CA VAL A 351 -2.04 9.17 -0.08
C VAL A 351 -0.66 9.64 -0.56
N ALA A 352 -0.66 10.57 -1.51
CA ALA A 352 0.55 11.08 -2.14
C ALA A 352 1.19 12.20 -1.32
N PHE A 353 0.34 13.10 -0.84
CA PHE A 353 0.75 14.29 -0.11
C PHE A 353 -0.25 14.63 0.99
N ILE A 354 0.20 15.46 1.91
CA ILE A 354 -0.60 16.15 2.91
C ILE A 354 -0.46 17.66 2.66
N GLY A 355 -1.58 18.38 2.69
CA GLY A 355 -1.58 19.83 2.84
C GLY A 355 -1.43 20.16 4.31
N LEU A 356 -0.30 20.77 4.69
CA LEU A 356 0.03 21.14 6.06
C LEU A 356 -0.07 22.66 6.23
N ASP A 357 -0.88 23.09 7.17
CA ASP A 357 -1.04 24.49 7.55
C ASP A 357 -0.05 24.85 8.68
N PRO A 358 1.02 25.62 8.41
CA PRO A 358 2.02 25.96 9.42
C PRO A 358 1.47 26.94 10.47
N ASN A 359 1.87 26.79 11.73
CA ASN A 359 1.50 27.76 12.77
C ASN A 359 2.06 29.16 12.45
N GLU A 360 1.31 30.25 12.72
CA GLU A 360 1.74 31.64 12.42
C GLU A 360 3.13 32.02 12.99
N ASN A 361 3.54 31.37 14.09
CA ASN A 361 4.84 31.59 14.73
C ASN A 361 5.97 30.66 14.23
N PHE A 362 5.66 29.74 13.32
CA PHE A 362 6.61 28.78 12.76
C PHE A 362 7.34 29.43 11.57
N LEU A 363 8.56 29.90 11.83
CA LEU A 363 9.44 30.60 10.86
C LEU A 363 8.85 31.88 10.23
N GLY A 364 7.76 32.42 10.77
CA GLY A 364 7.08 33.58 10.20
C GLY A 364 6.43 33.26 8.84
N MET A 365 6.15 31.99 8.57
CA MET A 365 5.43 31.58 7.37
C MET A 365 3.99 32.07 7.46
N ALA A 366 3.54 32.72 6.38
CA ALA A 366 2.14 33.11 6.23
C ALA A 366 1.22 31.88 6.14
N ASP A 367 -0.09 32.14 6.24
CA ASP A 367 -1.28 31.25 6.14
C ASP A 367 -1.34 30.46 4.82
N THR A 368 -0.28 29.75 4.48
CA THR A 368 -0.04 29.10 3.20
C THR A 368 0.24 27.63 3.41
N ILE A 369 -0.65 26.81 2.85
CA ILE A 369 -0.65 25.37 3.03
C ILE A 369 0.49 24.76 2.23
N ARG A 370 1.37 24.03 2.91
CA ARG A 370 2.54 23.36 2.32
C ARG A 370 2.19 21.97 1.84
N LEU A 371 2.56 21.68 0.60
CA LEU A 371 2.43 20.36 -0.01
C LEU A 371 3.57 19.46 0.49
N THR A 372 3.23 18.53 1.36
CA THR A 372 4.21 17.66 2.05
C THR A 372 4.07 16.22 1.56
N PRO A 373 5.13 15.59 1.02
CA PRO A 373 5.08 14.19 0.59
C PRO A 373 4.76 13.22 1.74
N TRP A 374 3.95 12.20 1.46
CA TRP A 374 3.67 11.14 2.44
C TRP A 374 4.92 10.39 2.92
N SER A 375 5.95 10.31 2.06
CA SER A 375 7.22 9.60 2.31
C SER A 375 8.02 10.15 3.50
N VAL A 376 7.90 11.46 3.79
CA VAL A 376 8.54 12.06 4.97
C VAL A 376 7.66 12.01 6.22
N MET A 377 6.38 11.71 6.10
CA MET A 377 5.46 11.67 7.23
C MET A 377 5.68 10.42 8.09
N ARG A 378 5.49 10.53 9.40
CA ARG A 378 5.42 9.42 10.35
C ARG A 378 4.12 9.58 11.12
N VAL A 379 3.42 8.48 11.32
CA VAL A 379 2.17 8.47 12.07
C VAL A 379 2.28 7.38 13.11
N ASP A 380 2.44 7.72 14.38
CA ASP A 380 2.65 6.75 15.44
C ASP A 380 1.35 6.01 15.83
N SER A 381 1.47 5.01 16.69
CA SER A 381 0.34 4.19 17.17
C SER A 381 -0.82 4.98 17.80
N ARG A 382 -0.58 6.21 18.25
CA ARG A 382 -1.56 7.12 18.85
C ARG A 382 -2.01 8.22 17.90
N LEU A 383 -1.70 8.10 16.60
CA LEU A 383 -1.97 9.09 15.56
C LEU A 383 -1.21 10.41 15.77
N GLY A 384 -0.10 10.39 16.50
CA GLY A 384 0.87 11.48 16.53
C GLY A 384 1.55 11.60 15.16
N VAL A 385 1.60 12.82 14.62
CA VAL A 385 2.15 13.09 13.29
C VAL A 385 3.47 13.83 13.42
N SER A 386 4.51 13.31 12.78
CA SER A 386 5.83 13.94 12.73
C SER A 386 6.43 13.82 11.34
N LEU A 387 7.36 14.71 10.98
CA LEU A 387 8.01 14.71 9.67
C LEU A 387 9.51 14.47 9.80
N ASP A 388 10.02 13.55 8.98
CA ASP A 388 11.44 13.40 8.70
C ASP A 388 11.89 14.51 7.74
N THR A 389 12.03 15.74 8.25
CA THR A 389 12.50 16.91 7.50
C THR A 389 13.08 17.96 8.45
N SER A 390 13.92 18.86 7.94
CA SER A 390 14.32 20.05 8.71
C SER A 390 13.29 21.18 8.55
N PRO A 391 13.24 22.15 9.50
CA PRO A 391 12.39 23.33 9.35
C PRO A 391 12.71 24.14 8.08
N ALA A 392 13.99 24.23 7.68
CA ALA A 392 14.39 24.96 6.48
C ALA A 392 13.90 24.27 5.20
N ASP A 393 14.07 22.96 5.10
CA ASP A 393 13.58 22.16 3.96
C ASP A 393 12.05 22.27 3.82
N PHE A 394 11.34 22.29 4.97
CA PHE A 394 9.89 22.45 5.00
C PHE A 394 9.45 23.86 4.52
N GLU A 395 10.19 24.91 4.89
CA GLU A 395 9.94 26.28 4.43
C GLU A 395 10.12 26.43 2.91
N GLU A 396 11.14 25.76 2.36
CA GLU A 396 11.40 25.67 0.91
C GLU A 396 10.39 24.76 0.19
N GLY A 397 9.59 23.99 0.94
CA GLY A 397 8.56 23.11 0.43
C GLY A 397 7.53 23.82 -0.46
N MET A 398 7.12 23.11 -1.51
CA MET A 398 6.12 23.58 -2.46
C MET A 398 4.80 23.92 -1.74
N GLN A 399 4.11 24.97 -2.17
CA GLN A 399 2.75 25.27 -1.71
C GLN A 399 1.76 24.33 -2.41
N VAL A 400 0.63 24.02 -1.77
CA VAL A 400 -0.44 23.28 -2.46
C VAL A 400 -0.90 24.11 -3.67
N PRO A 401 -0.78 23.60 -4.91
CA PRO A 401 -1.17 24.36 -6.09
C PRO A 401 -2.69 24.57 -6.10
N GLU A 402 -3.14 25.65 -6.76
CA GLU A 402 -4.57 25.91 -6.94
C GLU A 402 -5.24 24.71 -7.63
N SER A 403 -4.59 24.20 -8.70
CA SER A 403 -5.00 23.00 -9.41
C SER A 403 -4.04 21.84 -9.16
N LEU A 404 -4.54 20.74 -8.60
CA LEU A 404 -3.75 19.51 -8.43
C LEU A 404 -3.35 18.86 -9.76
N ALA A 405 -3.95 19.27 -10.89
CA ALA A 405 -3.54 18.82 -12.22
C ALA A 405 -2.09 19.24 -12.56
N GLU A 406 -1.56 20.30 -11.92
CA GLU A 406 -0.18 20.74 -12.10
C GLU A 406 0.83 19.65 -11.68
N LEU A 407 0.46 18.78 -10.74
CA LEU A 407 1.28 17.66 -10.26
C LEU A 407 1.40 16.52 -11.28
N THR A 408 0.70 16.59 -12.41
CA THR A 408 0.80 15.61 -13.53
C THR A 408 1.91 15.95 -14.53
N SER A 409 2.77 16.91 -14.19
CA SER A 409 4.04 17.20 -14.85
C SER A 409 5.20 16.60 -14.06
N VAL A 410 6.14 15.93 -14.76
CA VAL A 410 7.34 15.35 -14.12
C VAL A 410 8.12 16.41 -13.34
N ALA A 411 8.30 17.60 -13.92
CA ALA A 411 9.06 18.68 -13.29
C ALA A 411 8.40 19.18 -12.00
N THR A 412 7.08 19.40 -12.04
CA THR A 412 6.31 19.87 -10.87
C THR A 412 6.27 18.80 -9.79
N LEU A 413 6.06 17.54 -10.18
CA LEU A 413 6.05 16.41 -9.27
C LEU A 413 7.42 16.24 -8.59
N GLU A 414 8.52 16.32 -9.33
CA GLU A 414 9.87 16.27 -8.76
C GLU A 414 10.13 17.43 -7.81
N GLN A 415 9.71 18.65 -8.17
CA GLN A 415 9.85 19.82 -7.31
C GLN A 415 9.14 19.65 -5.97
N ALA A 416 7.94 19.03 -5.95
CA ALA A 416 7.19 18.76 -4.73
C ALA A 416 7.93 17.83 -3.74
N TYR A 417 8.86 16.99 -4.23
CA TYR A 417 9.66 16.08 -3.39
C TYR A 417 11.07 16.60 -3.13
N ALA A 418 11.60 17.46 -4.01
CA ALA A 418 13.01 17.87 -4.00
C ALA A 418 13.42 18.60 -2.72
N ALA A 419 12.59 19.52 -2.22
CA ALA A 419 12.86 20.27 -0.99
C ALA A 419 13.07 19.33 0.22
N PHE A 420 12.37 18.21 0.22
CA PHE A 420 12.42 17.22 1.29
C PHE A 420 13.54 16.20 1.12
N GLY A 421 14.35 16.27 0.05
CA GLY A 421 15.44 15.34 -0.22
C GLY A 421 14.99 13.88 -0.38
N VAL A 422 13.77 13.66 -0.85
CA VAL A 422 13.19 12.33 -1.11
C VAL A 422 12.84 12.16 -2.58
N LYS A 423 12.67 10.90 -3.02
CA LYS A 423 12.26 10.60 -4.39
C LYS A 423 10.73 10.59 -4.50
N PRO A 424 10.18 10.96 -5.68
CA PRO A 424 8.76 10.75 -5.97
C PRO A 424 8.35 9.30 -5.77
N ALA A 425 7.17 9.08 -5.20
CA ALA A 425 6.56 7.76 -5.17
C ALA A 425 6.28 7.27 -6.61
N SER A 426 6.37 5.95 -6.82
CA SER A 426 6.16 5.35 -8.14
C SER A 426 4.70 5.35 -8.61
N PHE A 427 3.74 5.53 -7.69
CA PHE A 427 2.28 5.49 -7.94
C PHE A 427 1.89 4.37 -8.91
N GLU A 428 2.39 3.16 -8.67
CA GLU A 428 2.08 2.03 -9.53
C GLU A 428 0.57 1.81 -9.56
N ARG A 429 0.02 1.77 -10.78
CA ARG A 429 -1.41 1.55 -10.99
C ARG A 429 -1.78 0.22 -10.34
N ARG A 430 -2.77 0.23 -9.45
CA ARG A 430 -3.32 -1.03 -8.96
C ARG A 430 -4.05 -1.73 -10.10
N GLU A 431 -3.94 -3.06 -10.17
CA GLU A 431 -4.82 -3.84 -11.03
C GLU A 431 -6.25 -3.73 -10.49
N HIS A 432 -7.06 -2.83 -11.07
CA HIS A 432 -8.46 -2.70 -10.70
C HIS A 432 -9.21 -3.94 -11.19
N ARG A 433 -9.87 -4.66 -10.29
CA ARG A 433 -10.76 -5.77 -10.67
C ARG A 433 -12.01 -5.29 -11.41
N CYS A 434 -12.36 -4.01 -11.23
CA CYS A 434 -13.49 -3.36 -11.88
C CYS A 434 -13.19 -2.77 -13.27
N GLU A 435 -11.92 -2.58 -13.60
CA GLU A 435 -11.52 -2.24 -14.97
C GLU A 435 -11.51 -3.53 -15.79
N ALA A 436 -12.57 -3.72 -16.57
CA ALA A 436 -12.58 -4.74 -17.59
C ALA A 436 -11.30 -4.58 -18.44
N ARG A 437 -10.42 -5.60 -18.41
CA ARG A 437 -9.41 -5.78 -19.46
C ARG A 437 -10.11 -5.56 -20.81
N PRO A 438 -9.57 -4.72 -21.70
CA PRO A 438 -10.21 -4.46 -22.99
C PRO A 438 -10.51 -5.79 -23.68
N ALA A 439 -11.72 -5.93 -24.22
CA ALA A 439 -12.27 -7.19 -24.73
C ALA A 439 -11.39 -7.86 -25.81
N LYS A 440 -10.44 -7.12 -26.39
CA LYS A 440 -9.51 -7.62 -27.40
C LYS A 440 -8.35 -8.46 -26.84
N ASP A 441 -8.08 -8.37 -25.53
CA ASP A 441 -7.05 -9.17 -24.84
C ASP A 441 -7.62 -10.44 -24.18
N ARG A 442 -8.93 -10.71 -24.32
CA ARG A 442 -9.60 -11.89 -23.76
C ARG A 442 -9.63 -13.07 -24.74
N VAL A 443 -8.48 -13.46 -25.28
CA VAL A 443 -8.33 -14.81 -25.81
C VAL A 443 -7.95 -15.73 -24.64
N GLY A 444 -8.93 -16.36 -24.00
CA GLY A 444 -8.68 -17.55 -23.17
C GLY A 444 -9.07 -17.55 -21.69
N ASP A 445 -10.06 -16.78 -21.22
CA ASP A 445 -10.66 -17.05 -19.91
C ASP A 445 -11.56 -18.29 -20.01
N ALA A 446 -11.19 -19.39 -19.35
CA ALA A 446 -11.93 -20.65 -19.41
C ALA A 446 -13.34 -20.56 -18.81
N TRP A 447 -13.63 -19.51 -18.02
CA TRP A 447 -14.90 -19.33 -17.32
C TRP A 447 -15.85 -18.35 -17.99
N GLY A 448 -15.41 -17.65 -19.05
CA GLY A 448 -16.23 -16.69 -19.79
C GLY A 448 -17.30 -17.34 -20.67
N ARG A 449 -18.30 -16.55 -21.10
CA ARG A 449 -19.44 -17.01 -21.92
C ARG A 449 -18.99 -17.75 -23.18
N ASP A 450 -17.93 -17.25 -23.79
CA ASP A 450 -17.39 -17.76 -25.05
C ASP A 450 -16.32 -18.83 -24.89
N ALA A 451 -15.99 -19.21 -23.65
CA ALA A 451 -14.96 -20.18 -23.38
C ALA A 451 -15.31 -21.55 -23.97
N LYS A 452 -14.29 -22.23 -24.51
CA LYS A 452 -14.45 -23.59 -25.07
C LYS A 452 -15.04 -24.56 -24.03
N MET A 453 -14.64 -24.42 -22.77
CA MET A 453 -15.15 -25.23 -21.66
C MET A 453 -16.64 -25.00 -21.40
N ILE A 454 -17.06 -23.72 -21.32
CA ILE A 454 -18.47 -23.36 -21.10
C ILE A 454 -19.34 -23.83 -22.27
N LYS A 455 -18.86 -23.67 -23.52
CA LYS A 455 -19.54 -24.21 -24.71
C LYS A 455 -19.63 -25.74 -24.68
N ALA A 456 -18.56 -26.43 -24.28
CA ALA A 456 -18.58 -27.90 -24.16
C ALA A 456 -19.61 -28.41 -23.14
N PHE A 457 -19.81 -27.70 -22.01
CA PHE A 457 -20.90 -28.00 -21.08
C PHE A 457 -22.27 -27.63 -21.64
N ALA A 458 -22.39 -26.52 -22.37
CA ALA A 458 -23.65 -26.16 -23.03
C ALA A 458 -24.05 -27.19 -24.10
N ASP A 459 -23.11 -27.78 -24.82
CA ASP A 459 -23.40 -28.78 -25.87
C ASP A 459 -23.51 -30.22 -25.30
N GLY A 460 -23.17 -30.42 -24.02
CA GLY A 460 -23.10 -31.72 -23.37
C GLY A 460 -24.44 -32.42 -23.17
N GLU A 461 -24.40 -33.74 -22.95
CA GLU A 461 -25.57 -34.55 -22.61
C GLU A 461 -26.08 -34.15 -21.22
N LYS A 462 -27.40 -33.95 -21.10
CA LYS A 462 -28.04 -33.64 -19.81
C LYS A 462 -28.01 -34.87 -18.91
N ILE A 463 -27.63 -34.66 -17.66
CA ILE A 463 -27.59 -35.72 -16.66
C ILE A 463 -28.16 -35.25 -15.33
N GLU A 464 -28.83 -36.17 -14.64
CA GLU A 464 -29.29 -36.01 -13.27
C GLU A 464 -28.91 -37.25 -12.46
N PHE A 465 -28.32 -37.06 -11.28
CA PHE A 465 -28.00 -38.17 -10.37
C PHE A 465 -27.97 -37.73 -8.91
N GLY A 466 -28.33 -38.67 -8.02
CA GLY A 466 -28.16 -38.56 -6.58
C GLY A 466 -26.88 -39.23 -6.09
N GLY A 467 -26.34 -38.74 -4.97
CA GLY A 467 -25.20 -39.39 -4.34
C GLY A 467 -24.74 -38.71 -3.04
N THR A 468 -23.63 -39.21 -2.51
CA THR A 468 -23.00 -38.67 -1.31
C THR A 468 -21.69 -37.97 -1.67
N VAL A 469 -21.51 -36.74 -1.19
CA VAL A 469 -20.27 -35.98 -1.38
C VAL A 469 -19.13 -36.66 -0.63
N ARG A 470 -18.08 -37.03 -1.35
CA ARG A 470 -16.90 -37.70 -0.80
C ARG A 470 -15.83 -36.68 -0.39
N GLU A 471 -15.58 -35.72 -1.26
CA GLU A 471 -14.60 -34.66 -1.06
C GLU A 471 -14.96 -33.45 -1.92
N GLN A 472 -14.42 -32.30 -1.52
CA GLN A 472 -14.42 -31.08 -2.31
C GLN A 472 -12.99 -30.56 -2.42
N ALA A 473 -12.65 -29.96 -3.56
CA ALA A 473 -11.32 -29.42 -3.81
C ALA A 473 -11.40 -28.22 -4.76
N MET A 474 -10.38 -27.38 -4.72
CA MET A 474 -10.06 -26.45 -5.81
C MET A 474 -9.12 -27.16 -6.77
N ARG A 475 -9.46 -27.22 -8.07
CA ARG A 475 -8.67 -27.93 -9.07
C ARG A 475 -8.58 -27.15 -10.37
N SER A 476 -7.39 -27.09 -10.96
CA SER A 476 -7.24 -26.59 -12.33
C SER A 476 -7.85 -27.59 -13.31
N VAL A 477 -8.84 -27.12 -14.07
CA VAL A 477 -9.61 -27.93 -15.05
C VAL A 477 -9.24 -27.61 -16.50
N ALA A 478 -8.60 -26.47 -16.73
CA ALA A 478 -8.12 -26.03 -18.03
C ALA A 478 -6.83 -25.20 -17.87
N GLY A 479 -5.88 -25.36 -18.78
CA GLY A 479 -4.59 -24.65 -18.71
C GLY A 479 -4.76 -23.14 -18.80
N GLY A 480 -4.18 -22.42 -17.83
CA GLY A 480 -4.27 -20.96 -17.73
C GLY A 480 -5.56 -20.43 -17.09
N ALA A 481 -6.45 -21.31 -16.61
CA ALA A 481 -7.66 -20.94 -15.88
C ALA A 481 -7.45 -20.90 -14.37
N GLU A 482 -8.16 -20.01 -13.68
CA GLU A 482 -8.33 -20.09 -12.22
C GLU A 482 -9.02 -21.42 -11.84
N ASP A 483 -8.69 -21.94 -10.65
CA ASP A 483 -9.16 -23.24 -10.18
C ASP A 483 -10.69 -23.33 -10.13
N ALA A 484 -11.23 -24.48 -10.51
CA ALA A 484 -12.62 -24.85 -10.35
C ALA A 484 -12.90 -25.32 -8.93
N TRP A 485 -14.05 -24.93 -8.39
CA TRP A 485 -14.64 -25.63 -7.26
C TRP A 485 -15.24 -26.96 -7.75
N VAL A 486 -14.61 -28.06 -7.35
CA VAL A 486 -15.00 -29.41 -7.72
C VAL A 486 -15.49 -30.16 -6.49
N ILE A 487 -16.61 -30.87 -6.65
CA ILE A 487 -17.04 -31.90 -5.69
C ILE A 487 -16.93 -33.28 -6.34
N THR A 488 -16.53 -34.26 -5.56
CA THR A 488 -16.54 -35.67 -5.95
C THR A 488 -17.72 -36.33 -5.27
N VAL A 489 -18.61 -36.93 -6.06
CA VAL A 489 -19.84 -37.58 -5.57
C VAL A 489 -19.73 -39.08 -5.84
N ASP A 490 -19.85 -39.87 -4.77
CA ASP A 490 -20.09 -41.31 -4.89
C ASP A 490 -21.61 -41.48 -5.14
N THR A 491 -21.97 -41.89 -6.36
CA THR A 491 -23.35 -41.95 -6.83
C THR A 491 -24.11 -43.15 -6.24
N GLU A 492 -25.43 -43.06 -6.20
CA GLU A 492 -26.28 -44.16 -5.71
C GLU A 492 -26.16 -45.44 -6.56
N THR A 493 -25.74 -45.32 -7.82
CA THR A 493 -25.49 -46.45 -8.72
C THR A 493 -24.12 -47.11 -8.51
N GLY A 494 -23.29 -46.58 -7.60
CA GLY A 494 -21.99 -47.14 -7.23
C GLY A 494 -20.78 -46.54 -7.98
N ASP A 495 -21.01 -45.66 -8.95
CA ASP A 495 -19.94 -44.99 -9.70
C ASP A 495 -19.51 -43.69 -9.03
N ARG A 496 -18.27 -43.26 -9.30
CA ARG A 496 -17.74 -41.98 -8.81
C ARG A 496 -17.74 -40.94 -9.92
N ARG A 497 -18.27 -39.73 -9.62
CA ARG A 497 -18.31 -38.63 -10.57
C ARG A 497 -17.66 -37.37 -10.01
N GLN A 498 -16.91 -36.68 -10.86
CA GLN A 498 -16.36 -35.35 -10.58
C GLN A 498 -17.28 -34.29 -11.17
N VAL A 499 -17.69 -33.35 -10.32
CA VAL A 499 -18.64 -32.30 -10.65
C VAL A 499 -17.97 -30.95 -10.48
N ILE A 500 -17.83 -30.22 -11.57
CA ILE A 500 -17.46 -28.81 -11.56
C ILE A 500 -18.69 -28.02 -11.17
N VAL A 501 -18.63 -27.36 -10.02
CA VAL A 501 -19.75 -26.57 -9.49
C VAL A 501 -19.72 -25.16 -10.08
N ALA A 502 -18.58 -24.49 -9.94
CA ALA A 502 -18.36 -23.11 -10.37
C ALA A 502 -16.85 -22.78 -10.37
N PRO A 503 -16.43 -21.59 -10.84
CA PRO A 503 -15.08 -21.09 -10.57
C PRO A 503 -14.82 -21.04 -9.05
N GLY A 504 -13.58 -21.22 -8.62
CA GLY A 504 -13.21 -21.27 -7.20
C GLY A 504 -13.58 -20.00 -6.45
N TRP A 505 -13.43 -18.83 -7.09
CA TRP A 505 -13.87 -17.53 -6.55
C TRP A 505 -15.38 -17.41 -6.40
N PHE A 506 -16.18 -18.19 -7.12
CA PHE A 506 -17.64 -18.13 -7.05
C PHE A 506 -18.18 -18.83 -5.80
N LYS A 507 -17.40 -19.72 -5.19
CA LYS A 507 -17.77 -20.45 -3.97
C LYS A 507 -18.13 -19.52 -2.81
N SER A 508 -17.47 -18.38 -2.67
CA SER A 508 -17.77 -17.41 -1.59
C SER A 508 -19.07 -16.62 -1.83
N ARG A 509 -19.60 -16.61 -3.06
CA ARG A 509 -20.82 -15.87 -3.43
C ARG A 509 -22.10 -16.68 -3.25
N GLN A 510 -22.00 -18.00 -3.13
CA GLN A 510 -23.14 -18.86 -2.81
C GLN A 510 -22.88 -19.59 -1.49
N ALA A 511 -23.85 -19.54 -0.58
CA ALA A 511 -23.81 -20.22 0.72
C ALA A 511 -23.96 -21.76 0.63
N GLY A 512 -23.38 -22.39 -0.40
CA GLY A 512 -23.33 -23.83 -0.59
C GLY A 512 -22.05 -24.41 0.01
N ASN A 513 -22.11 -24.92 1.24
CA ASN A 513 -21.00 -25.66 1.84
C ASN A 513 -21.28 -27.16 1.73
N PHE A 514 -20.93 -27.78 0.59
CA PHE A 514 -21.08 -29.22 0.39
C PHE A 514 -19.95 -29.98 1.09
N GLN A 515 -20.22 -30.49 2.28
CA GLN A 515 -19.27 -31.22 3.11
C GLN A 515 -19.25 -32.70 2.78
N ARG A 516 -18.17 -33.38 3.19
CA ARG A 516 -18.08 -34.83 3.08
C ARG A 516 -19.20 -35.49 3.88
N GLY A 517 -19.97 -36.34 3.23
CA GLY A 517 -21.13 -37.02 3.80
C GLY A 517 -22.48 -36.40 3.39
N ASP A 518 -22.48 -35.22 2.79
CA ASP A 518 -23.71 -34.55 2.36
C ASP A 518 -24.38 -35.33 1.22
N ARG A 519 -25.71 -35.49 1.29
CA ARG A 519 -26.50 -36.03 0.19
C ARG A 519 -26.90 -34.93 -0.78
N VAL A 520 -26.56 -35.13 -2.04
CA VAL A 520 -26.85 -34.15 -3.10
C VAL A 520 -27.55 -34.80 -4.27
N VAL A 521 -28.42 -34.03 -4.93
CA VAL A 521 -28.93 -34.36 -6.27
C VAL A 521 -28.36 -33.32 -7.24
N VAL A 522 -27.58 -33.77 -8.20
CA VAL A 522 -26.91 -32.92 -9.19
C VAL A 522 -27.64 -33.04 -10.51
N GLN A 523 -28.07 -31.91 -11.06
CA GLN A 523 -28.50 -31.77 -12.44
C GLN A 523 -27.45 -30.94 -13.19
N GLY A 524 -26.99 -31.43 -14.33
CA GLY A 524 -25.92 -30.81 -15.08
C GLY A 524 -25.77 -31.36 -16.48
N ARG A 525 -24.63 -31.07 -17.10
CA ARG A 525 -24.26 -31.62 -18.42
C ARG A 525 -22.86 -32.22 -18.39
N THR A 526 -22.66 -33.32 -19.13
CA THR A 526 -21.35 -33.96 -19.24
C THR A 526 -20.51 -33.29 -20.33
N ALA A 527 -19.22 -33.07 -20.06
CA ALA A 527 -18.27 -32.64 -21.07
C ALA A 527 -16.91 -33.34 -20.88
N THR A 528 -16.17 -33.48 -21.97
CA THR A 528 -14.77 -33.93 -21.92
C THR A 528 -13.86 -32.73 -22.01
N ILE A 529 -13.01 -32.53 -21.00
CA ILE A 529 -12.07 -31.41 -20.93
C ILE A 529 -10.68 -32.00 -20.72
N GLY A 530 -9.76 -31.72 -21.64
CA GLY A 530 -8.50 -32.44 -21.72
C GLY A 530 -8.74 -33.92 -21.97
N ASN A 531 -8.25 -34.78 -21.06
CA ASN A 531 -8.41 -36.23 -21.14
C ASN A 531 -9.39 -36.78 -20.08
N GLU A 532 -10.14 -35.91 -19.40
CA GLU A 532 -11.02 -36.29 -18.29
C GLU A 532 -12.49 -35.95 -18.60
N GLN A 533 -13.40 -36.76 -18.06
CA GLN A 533 -14.83 -36.52 -18.13
C GLN A 533 -15.32 -35.79 -16.89
N TRP A 534 -16.08 -34.73 -17.12
CA TRP A 534 -16.59 -33.83 -16.10
C TRP A 534 -18.10 -33.69 -16.19
N VAL A 535 -18.74 -33.41 -15.05
CA VAL A 535 -20.11 -32.92 -15.00
C VAL A 535 -20.08 -31.44 -14.61
N GLY A 536 -20.60 -30.56 -15.47
CA GLY A 536 -20.84 -29.16 -15.11
C GLY A 536 -22.19 -29.04 -14.42
N ALA A 537 -22.21 -28.58 -13.17
CA ALA A 537 -23.45 -28.46 -12.41
C ALA A 537 -24.27 -27.27 -12.89
N TRP A 538 -25.57 -27.51 -13.10
CA TRP A 538 -26.58 -26.48 -13.32
C TRP A 538 -27.40 -26.24 -12.07
N ILE A 539 -27.83 -27.32 -11.45
CA ILE A 539 -28.58 -27.30 -10.21
C ILE A 539 -27.97 -28.34 -9.27
N ILE A 540 -27.74 -27.97 -8.03
CA ILE A 540 -27.44 -28.93 -6.96
C ILE A 540 -28.51 -28.75 -5.88
N LYS A 541 -29.20 -29.82 -5.54
CA LYS A 541 -30.12 -29.86 -4.39
C LYS A 541 -29.42 -30.49 -3.21
N HIS A 542 -29.49 -29.84 -2.05
CA HIS A 542 -28.93 -30.32 -0.80
C HIS A 542 -29.89 -29.97 0.35
N GLY A 543 -30.44 -30.98 1.02
CA GLY A 543 -31.57 -30.79 1.94
C GLY A 543 -32.76 -30.13 1.24
N ASP A 544 -33.33 -29.11 1.87
CA ASP A 544 -34.45 -28.33 1.31
C ASP A 544 -33.99 -27.19 0.37
N ARG A 545 -32.68 -27.05 0.14
CA ARG A 545 -32.11 -25.95 -0.66
C ARG A 545 -31.80 -26.41 -2.07
N THR A 546 -32.09 -25.53 -3.03
CA THR A 546 -31.75 -25.68 -4.45
C THR A 546 -30.76 -24.58 -4.82
N TYR A 547 -29.58 -24.98 -5.28
CA TYR A 547 -28.52 -24.08 -5.72
C TYR A 547 -28.48 -24.07 -7.24
N THR A 548 -28.67 -22.90 -7.84
CA THR A 548 -28.64 -22.71 -9.30
C THR A 548 -27.34 -22.03 -9.70
N PHE A 549 -26.65 -22.64 -10.66
CA PHE A 549 -25.34 -22.22 -11.15
C PHE A 549 -25.40 -21.70 -12.59
N TRP A 550 -26.51 -21.94 -13.30
CA TRP A 550 -26.71 -21.49 -14.67
C TRP A 550 -28.13 -20.94 -14.87
N ASN A 551 -28.26 -19.88 -15.67
CA ASN A 551 -29.51 -19.29 -16.11
C ASN A 551 -29.74 -19.64 -17.60
N GLY A 552 -30.48 -20.72 -17.85
CA GLY A 552 -30.62 -21.26 -19.20
C GLY A 552 -29.32 -21.88 -19.70
N GLU A 553 -28.74 -21.33 -20.77
CA GLU A 553 -27.49 -21.82 -21.37
C GLU A 553 -26.23 -21.10 -20.86
N ASN A 554 -26.37 -20.12 -19.97
CA ASN A 554 -25.24 -19.33 -19.47
C ASN A 554 -24.98 -19.58 -17.98
N PRO A 555 -23.73 -19.66 -17.53
CA PRO A 555 -23.42 -19.71 -16.11
C PRO A 555 -23.69 -18.37 -15.43
N VAL A 556 -24.21 -18.40 -14.19
CA VAL A 556 -24.64 -17.19 -13.45
C VAL A 556 -23.50 -16.27 -13.04
N TRP A 557 -22.26 -16.73 -13.16
CA TRP A 557 -21.05 -15.97 -12.82
C TRP A 557 -20.48 -15.17 -14.00
N VAL A 558 -21.08 -15.32 -15.19
CA VAL A 558 -20.65 -14.66 -16.42
C VAL A 558 -21.43 -13.36 -16.68
N ASP A 559 -22.53 -13.15 -15.94
CA ASP A 559 -23.42 -12.00 -16.06
C ASP A 559 -23.08 -10.88 -15.06
#